data_AF-A0A9Q4JJU2-F1
#
_entry.id   AF-A0A9Q4JJU2-F1
#
_cell.length_a   1.000
_cell.length_b   1.000
_cell.length_c   1.000
_cell.angle_alpha   90.00
_cell.angle_beta   90.00
_cell.angle_gamma   90.00
#
_symmetry.space_group_name_H-M   'P 1'
#
loop_
_entity.id
_entity.type
_entity.pdbx_description
1 polymer ?
#
loop_
_entity_poly.entity_id
_entity_poly.type
_entity_poly.pdbx_seq_one_letter_code
_entity_poly.pdbx_strand_id
1 'polypeptide(L)' 'MTTLENRFPLLAVEHGCIISKDADITVAFEVELPELYTVTGAEYEAIHSCWCKAIKVLPDYSVVHKQDWVRHDVV' A
#
# COMPACT_ATOMS: atom_id res chain seq x y z
N MET A 1 17.76 22.38 -4.22
CA MET A 1 16.34 22.00 -4.33
C MET A 1 16.28 20.78 -5.23
N THR A 2 15.99 19.60 -4.71
CA THR A 2 15.90 18.38 -5.51
C THR A 2 14.48 18.24 -6.02
N THR A 3 14.31 18.23 -7.34
CA THR A 3 13.05 17.89 -8.00
C THR A 3 12.88 16.36 -8.01
N LEU A 4 11.64 15.87 -8.16
CA LEU A 4 11.32 14.45 -7.96
C LEU A 4 12.07 13.54 -8.93
N GLU A 5 12.23 13.98 -10.17
CA GLU A 5 12.96 13.30 -11.25
C GLU A 5 14.46 13.10 -10.96
N ASN A 6 15.02 13.86 -10.01
CA ASN A 6 16.39 13.69 -9.54
C ASN A 6 16.53 12.60 -8.46
N ARG A 7 15.41 12.09 -7.92
CA ARG A 7 15.41 10.93 -7.02
C ARG A 7 15.24 9.67 -7.85
N PHE A 8 16.31 8.88 -7.95
CA PHE A 8 16.20 7.56 -8.56
C PHE A 8 15.28 6.65 -7.71
N PRO A 9 14.39 5.82 -8.30
CA PRO A 9 14.02 5.69 -9.73
C PRO A 9 12.75 6.48 -10.14
N LEU A 10 12.39 7.55 -9.41
CA LEU A 10 11.14 8.29 -9.61
C LEU A 10 11.21 9.18 -10.86
N LEU A 11 10.11 9.20 -11.62
CA LEU A 11 9.89 10.09 -12.76
C LEU A 11 8.94 11.23 -12.38
N ALA A 12 7.72 10.90 -11.95
CA ALA A 12 6.67 11.87 -11.70
C ALA A 12 5.62 11.34 -10.69
N VAL A 13 4.77 12.23 -10.21
CA VAL A 13 3.50 11.87 -9.55
C VAL A 13 2.37 12.47 -10.38
N GLU A 14 1.49 11.61 -10.88
CA GLU A 14 0.38 12.01 -11.73
C GLU A 14 -0.89 11.27 -11.31
N HIS A 15 -2.01 11.98 -11.21
CA HIS A 15 -3.31 11.40 -10.84
C HIS A 15 -3.29 10.55 -9.54
N GLY A 16 -2.40 10.89 -8.59
CA GLY A 16 -2.23 10.15 -7.34
C GLY A 16 -1.38 8.88 -7.45
N CYS A 17 -0.79 8.62 -8.62
CA CYS A 17 0.12 7.51 -8.86
C CYS A 17 1.56 8.00 -8.92
N ILE A 18 2.50 7.18 -8.43
CA ILE A 18 3.93 7.37 -8.62
C ILE A 18 4.34 6.64 -9.90
N ILE A 19 5.06 7.34 -10.77
CA ILE A 19 5.58 6.80 -12.04
C ILE A 19 7.09 6.66 -11.92
N SER A 20 7.63 5.47 -12.24
CA SER A 20 9.08 5.22 -12.29
C SER A 20 9.65 5.52 -13.68
N LYS A 21 10.98 5.69 -13.78
CA LYS A 21 11.67 5.84 -15.08
C LYS A 21 11.61 4.58 -15.95
N ASP A 22 11.32 3.44 -15.33
CA ASP A 22 11.15 2.14 -15.99
C ASP A 22 9.68 1.86 -16.35
N ALA A 23 8.83 2.89 -16.27
CA ALA A 23 7.39 2.86 -16.56
C ALA A 23 6.54 2.00 -15.60
N ASP A 24 7.02 1.76 -14.39
CA ASP A 24 6.20 1.18 -13.33
C ASP A 24 5.22 2.22 -12.79
N ILE A 25 3.99 1.76 -12.49
CA ILE A 25 2.94 2.57 -11.86
C ILE A 25 2.74 2.03 -10.45
N THR A 26 3.00 2.87 -9.44
CA THR A 26 2.75 2.55 -8.03
C THR A 26 1.58 3.37 -7.50
N VAL A 27 0.61 2.69 -6.91
CA VAL A 27 -0.51 3.29 -6.17
C VAL A 27 -0.34 2.98 -4.70
N ALA A 28 -0.38 4.00 -3.85
CA ALA A 28 -0.27 3.86 -2.40
C ALA A 28 -1.64 4.10 -1.75
N PHE A 29 -2.01 3.23 -0.82
CA PHE A 29 -3.23 3.36 -0.02
C PHE A 29 -2.84 3.43 1.45
N GLU A 30 -3.40 4.40 2.16
CA GLU A 30 -3.40 4.41 3.62
C GLU A 30 -4.56 3.56 4.12
N VAL A 31 -4.28 2.66 5.06
CA VAL A 31 -5.30 1.82 5.71
C VAL A 31 -5.13 1.89 7.21
N GLU A 32 -6.24 2.00 7.92
CA GLU A 32 -6.28 1.82 9.37
C GLU A 32 -6.50 0.33 9.67
N LEU A 33 -5.51 -0.29 10.31
CA LEU A 33 -5.61 -1.68 10.71
C LEU A 33 -6.31 -1.77 12.07
N PRO A 34 -7.22 -2.73 12.28
CA PRO A 34 -7.81 -2.93 13.59
C PRO A 34 -6.72 -3.30 14.60
N GLU A 35 -6.91 -2.86 15.85
CA GLU A 35 -6.01 -3.20 16.94
C GLU A 35 -5.89 -4.72 17.08
N LEU A 36 -4.65 -5.19 17.26
CA LEU A 36 -4.40 -6.60 17.51
C LEU A 36 -5.23 -7.06 18.73
N TYR A 37 -5.95 -8.18 18.57
CA TYR A 37 -6.77 -8.84 19.60
C TYR A 37 -8.14 -8.21 19.93
N THR A 38 -8.59 -7.17 19.21
CA THR A 38 -9.95 -6.61 19.41
C THR A 38 -11.01 -7.19 18.47
N VAL A 39 -10.60 -7.93 17.44
CA VAL A 39 -11.49 -8.53 16.43
C VAL A 39 -11.91 -9.95 16.80
N THR A 40 -13.17 -10.26 16.55
CA THR A 40 -13.69 -11.64 16.59
C THR A 40 -13.10 -12.47 15.44
N GLY A 41 -13.15 -13.81 15.57
CA GLY A 41 -12.68 -14.71 14.51
C GLY A 41 -13.37 -14.47 13.16
N ALA A 42 -14.68 -14.20 13.17
CA ALA A 42 -15.45 -13.92 11.96
C ALA A 42 -15.03 -12.61 11.28
N GLU A 43 -14.75 -11.56 12.06
CA GLU A 43 -14.26 -10.28 11.53
C GLU A 43 -12.87 -10.42 10.93
N TYR A 44 -11.97 -11.17 11.61
CA TYR A 44 -10.65 -11.48 11.08
C TYR A 44 -10.73 -12.22 9.74
N GLU A 45 -11.57 -13.26 9.64
CA GLU A 45 -11.79 -14.01 8.41
C GLU A 45 -12.36 -13.14 7.29
N ALA A 46 -13.26 -12.20 7.60
CA ALA A 46 -13.82 -11.27 6.64
C ALA A 46 -12.73 -10.33 6.07
N ILE A 47 -11.89 -9.75 6.94
CA ILE A 47 -10.77 -8.89 6.55
C ILE A 47 -9.77 -9.67 5.69
N HIS A 48 -9.36 -10.86 6.15
CA HIS A 48 -8.45 -11.71 5.41
C HIS A 48 -8.99 -12.08 4.03
N SER A 49 -10.27 -12.46 3.96
CA SER A 49 -10.94 -12.78 2.69
C SER A 49 -11.01 -11.58 1.75
N CYS A 50 -11.19 -10.37 2.28
CA CYS A 50 -11.19 -9.13 1.50
C CYS A 50 -9.82 -8.88 0.85
N TRP A 51 -8.73 -8.97 1.62
CA TRP A 51 -7.37 -8.84 1.10
C TRP A 51 -7.04 -9.89 0.04
N CYS A 52 -7.40 -11.15 0.29
CA CYS A 52 -7.22 -12.24 -0.68
C CYS A 52 -7.95 -11.97 -2.01
N LYS A 53 -9.16 -11.40 -1.97
CA LYS A 53 -9.90 -11.02 -3.19
C LYS A 53 -9.24 -9.85 -3.90
N ALA A 54 -8.83 -8.81 -3.17
CA ALA A 54 -8.19 -7.63 -3.73
C ALA A 54 -6.88 -7.98 -4.46
N ILE A 55 -6.05 -8.84 -3.87
CA ILE A 55 -4.78 -9.27 -4.48
C ILE A 55 -5.04 -10.10 -5.75
N LYS A 56 -6.07 -10.95 -5.75
CA LYS A 56 -6.41 -11.81 -6.90
C LYS A 56 -6.90 -11.05 -8.13
N VAL A 57 -7.40 -9.83 -7.99
CA VAL A 57 -7.87 -9.03 -9.14
C VAL A 57 -6.79 -8.15 -9.74
N LEU A 58 -5.58 -8.15 -9.17
CA LEU A 58 -4.48 -7.36 -9.70
C LEU A 58 -3.98 -7.95 -11.02
N PRO A 59 -3.55 -7.11 -11.98
CA PRO A 59 -2.94 -7.57 -13.23
C PRO A 59 -1.70 -8.43 -13.00
N ASP A 60 -1.34 -9.23 -14.00
CA ASP A 60 -0.07 -9.97 -14.01
C ASP A 60 1.12 -9.02 -13.76
N TYR A 61 2.13 -9.54 -13.06
CA TYR A 61 3.34 -8.81 -12.66
C TYR A 61 3.13 -7.69 -11.63
N SER A 62 1.94 -7.57 -11.05
CA SER A 62 1.71 -6.66 -9.92
C SER A 62 2.48 -7.11 -8.68
N VAL A 63 3.13 -6.16 -7.99
CA VAL A 63 3.78 -6.37 -6.70
C VAL A 63 3.00 -5.62 -5.63
N VAL A 64 2.57 -6.33 -4.58
CA VAL A 64 1.93 -5.74 -3.41
C VAL A 64 2.96 -5.60 -2.30
N HIS A 65 3.18 -4.37 -1.86
CA HIS A 65 4.06 -4.07 -0.73
C HIS A 65 3.23 -3.52 0.43
N LYS A 66 3.21 -4.25 1.55
CA LYS A 66 2.59 -3.78 2.80
C LYS A 66 3.65 -3.03 3.60
N GLN A 67 3.47 -1.73 3.76
CA GLN A 67 4.32 -0.92 4.62
C GLN A 67 3.59 -0.67 5.95
N ASP A 68 4.10 -1.24 7.03
CA ASP A 68 3.58 -1.00 8.37
C ASP A 68 4.27 0.21 8.98
N TRP A 69 3.47 1.18 9.44
CA TRP A 69 3.93 2.28 10.27
C TRP A 69 3.39 2.07 11.68
N VAL A 70 4.31 1.91 12.64
CA VAL A 70 3.94 1.88 14.05
C VAL A 70 3.66 3.32 14.48
N ARG A 71 2.41 3.65 14.79
CA ARG A 71 2.12 4.90 15.49
C ARG A 71 2.67 4.77 16.91
N HIS A 72 3.77 5.47 17.20
CA HIS A 72 4.18 5.75 18.56
C HIS A 72 3.29 6.88 19.10
N ASP A 73 2.00 6.63 19.25
CA ASP A 73 1.18 7.51 20.07
C ASP A 73 1.61 7.30 21.52
N VAL A 74 2.22 8.36 22.03
CA VAL A 74 2.87 8.51 23.32
C VAL A 74 1.89 8.20 24.46
N VAL A 75 2.28 7.26 25.32
CA VAL A 75 1.95 7.31 26.76
C VAL A 75 3.11 7.94 27.51
#